data_AF-A0A522ELV4-F1
#
_entry.id   AF-A0A522ELV4-F1
#
_cell.length_a   1.000
_cell.length_b   1.000
_cell.length_c   1.000
_cell.angle_alpha   90.00
_cell.angle_beta   90.00
_cell.angle_gamma   90.00
#
_symmetry.space_group_name_H-M   'P 1'
#
loop_
_entity.id
_entity.type
_entity.pdbx_description
1 polymer ?
#
loop_
_entity_poly.entity_id
_entity_poly.type
_entity_poly.pdbx_seq_one_letter_code
_entity_poly.pdbx_strand_id
1 'polypeptide(L)'
;MQNHFPLWKNILVLTVFAISLIYALPNLYGEDPSVQVSSTRTEKMAQEKAIEIDSAIKAAGVAVKAFEFKDGRVLARLSNTDDQLKVADLLRDKMGNDYTVALNLAPTTPAWLQAIGADAMYLGLDLRGGVHFLLEVDMDAAVKQAEERYNDDIRLALRNEKIRYQSVVKDSGYIKVKLKAAEDKSAFLGLLGKDFRALDVTEPPAQDEVWLKITEHEEKEIKKFAVAQNMTTLRNRVNELGVAEPVIQQQGENRIVVQLPGVQDTTRAKEILGTTATLEYRLVDVEHDVQKAVDGHPPVSSRLYYDKEGQPILLNRQIIVTGDQIVDASSGMDQDGRAAVFISLNGVGAAKMGKLTQANIGKPMAVVFIEYKVETRIVNGEKVRHKEKVEKVISVAT
;
A
#
# COMPACT_ATOMS: atom_id res chain seq x y z
N MET A 1 -42.42 46.54 24.79
CA MET A 1 -42.37 45.22 24.13
C MET A 1 -41.00 45.13 23.45
N GLN A 2 -40.23 44.05 23.50
CA GLN A 2 -40.56 42.65 23.77
C GLN A 2 -39.22 41.95 24.05
N ASN A 3 -38.69 42.04 25.27
CA ASN A 3 -37.68 41.08 25.70
C ASN A 3 -38.29 40.28 26.85
N HIS A 4 -38.73 39.06 26.51
CA HIS A 4 -39.40 38.17 27.45
C HIS A 4 -38.42 37.35 28.30
N PHE A 5 -37.11 37.49 28.06
CA PHE A 5 -36.07 36.73 28.74
C PHE A 5 -35.32 37.56 29.79
N PRO A 6 -34.98 36.98 30.95
CA PRO A 6 -34.10 37.59 31.93
C PRO A 6 -32.74 37.98 31.33
N LEU A 7 -32.12 39.05 31.85
CA LEU A 7 -30.84 39.59 31.38
C LEU A 7 -29.73 38.52 31.27
N TRP A 8 -29.62 37.62 32.25
CA TRP A 8 -28.61 36.56 32.24
C TRP A 8 -28.79 35.57 31.08
N LYS A 9 -30.03 35.29 30.66
CA LYS A 9 -30.30 34.43 29.49
C LYS A 9 -29.87 35.13 28.21
N ASN A 10 -30.11 36.42 28.11
CA ASN A 10 -29.69 37.21 26.95
C ASN A 10 -28.16 37.31 26.87
N ILE A 11 -27.47 37.49 28.01
CA ILE A 11 -26.00 37.46 28.09
C ILE A 11 -25.49 36.08 27.67
N LEU A 12 -26.10 35.00 28.16
CA LEU A 12 -25.71 33.64 27.78
C LEU A 12 -25.88 33.39 26.27
N VAL A 13 -27.00 33.80 25.68
CA VAL A 13 -27.22 33.69 24.23
C VAL A 13 -26.19 34.49 23.44
N LEU A 14 -25.88 35.72 23.86
CA LEU A 14 -24.86 36.54 23.21
C LEU A 14 -23.46 35.90 23.30
N THR A 15 -23.10 35.34 24.46
CA THR A 15 -21.83 34.64 24.64
C THR A 15 -21.73 33.41 23.75
N VAL A 16 -22.78 32.58 23.70
CA VAL A 16 -22.83 31.41 22.81
C VAL A 16 -22.73 31.85 21.35
N PHE A 17 -23.46 32.89 20.95
CA PHE A 17 -23.39 33.42 19.58
C PHE A 17 -21.99 33.94 19.21
N ALA A 18 -21.34 34.68 20.12
CA ALA A 18 -19.98 35.17 19.92
C ALA A 18 -18.97 34.02 19.77
N ILE A 19 -19.08 32.97 20.61
CA ILE A 19 -18.24 31.77 20.50
C ILE A 19 -18.49 31.08 19.15
N SER A 20 -19.75 30.85 18.77
CA SER A 20 -20.10 30.25 17.47
C SER A 20 -19.54 31.04 16.29
N LEU A 21 -19.58 32.38 16.37
CA LEU A 21 -19.00 33.24 15.34
C LEU A 21 -17.48 33.06 15.25
N ILE A 22 -16.79 33.05 16.39
CA ILE A 22 -15.33 32.82 16.44
C ILE A 22 -14.96 31.48 15.81
N TYR A 23 -15.70 30.40 16.11
CA TYR A 23 -15.47 29.08 15.52
C TYR A 23 -15.92 28.95 14.06
N ALA A 24 -16.73 29.88 13.56
CA ALA A 24 -17.12 29.95 12.15
C ALA A 24 -16.15 30.79 11.28
N LEU A 25 -15.40 31.71 11.88
CA LEU A 25 -14.43 32.58 11.18
C LEU A 25 -13.41 31.82 10.31
N PRO A 26 -12.86 30.65 10.71
CA PRO A 26 -11.91 29.90 9.89
C PRO A 26 -12.41 29.63 8.46
N ASN A 27 -13.71 29.46 8.25
CA ASN A 27 -14.30 29.19 6.93
C ASN A 27 -14.26 30.39 5.96
N LEU A 28 -13.99 31.60 6.45
CA LEU A 28 -13.84 32.79 5.62
C LEU A 28 -12.41 32.95 5.08
N TYR A 29 -11.46 32.21 5.64
CA TYR A 29 -10.08 32.19 5.16
C TYR A 29 -9.96 31.18 4.02
N GLY A 30 -9.27 31.58 2.95
CA GLY A 30 -9.03 30.73 1.80
C GLY A 30 -7.89 29.75 2.01
N GLU A 31 -7.42 29.17 0.91
CA GLU A 31 -6.25 28.30 0.89
C GLU A 31 -5.21 28.85 -0.10
N ASP A 32 -3.93 28.80 0.29
CA ASP A 32 -2.83 29.12 -0.58
C ASP A 32 -2.35 27.85 -1.33
N PRO A 33 -2.15 27.91 -2.66
CA PRO A 33 -1.38 26.93 -3.41
C PRO A 33 -0.04 26.66 -2.72
N SER A 34 0.27 25.39 -2.43
CA SER A 34 1.49 25.06 -1.69
C SER A 34 2.13 23.76 -2.15
N VAL A 35 3.44 23.67 -2.05
CA VAL A 35 4.17 22.43 -2.30
C VAL A 35 4.67 21.91 -0.97
N GLN A 36 4.29 20.68 -0.66
CA GLN A 36 4.73 19.98 0.53
C GLN A 36 5.80 18.96 0.15
N VAL A 37 6.91 18.97 0.87
CA VAL A 37 7.98 17.98 0.74
C VAL A 37 8.16 17.24 2.05
N SER A 38 8.06 15.92 2.00
CA SER A 38 8.28 15.04 3.14
C SER A 38 9.19 13.89 2.77
N SER A 39 9.95 13.40 3.76
CA SER A 39 10.76 12.19 3.59
C SER A 39 9.86 10.98 3.29
N THR A 40 10.26 10.14 2.35
CA THR A 40 9.66 8.80 2.16
C THR A 40 10.15 7.80 3.19
N ARG A 41 11.22 8.16 3.92
CA ARG A 41 11.87 7.36 4.95
C ARG A 41 11.28 7.70 6.32
N THR A 42 11.43 6.80 7.29
CA THR A 42 11.00 7.01 8.67
C THR A 42 11.72 8.21 9.31
N GLU A 43 12.92 8.52 8.85
CA GLU A 43 13.70 9.66 9.30
C GLU A 43 13.11 10.99 8.84
N LYS A 44 13.02 11.93 9.78
CA LYS A 44 12.61 13.31 9.51
C LYS A 44 13.65 13.98 8.63
N MET A 45 13.21 14.78 7.66
CA MET A 45 14.10 15.57 6.83
C MET A 45 14.96 16.50 7.70
N ALA A 46 16.26 16.56 7.43
CA ALA A 46 17.17 17.49 8.09
C ALA A 46 16.90 18.93 7.66
N GLN A 47 17.20 19.88 8.55
CA GLN A 47 17.03 21.31 8.26
C GLN A 47 17.90 21.78 7.09
N GLU A 48 19.09 21.20 6.91
CA GLU A 48 19.98 21.49 5.78
C GLU A 48 19.30 21.21 4.43
N LYS A 49 18.57 20.10 4.33
CA LYS A 49 17.79 19.77 3.13
C LYS A 49 16.63 20.74 2.92
N ALA A 50 16.01 21.25 3.98
CA ALA A 50 14.99 22.29 3.86
C ALA A 50 15.57 23.60 3.29
N ILE A 51 16.80 23.96 3.69
CA ILE A 51 17.50 25.15 3.16
C ILE A 51 17.86 24.95 1.67
N GLU A 52 18.27 23.74 1.29
CA GLU A 52 18.52 23.38 -0.12
C GLU A 52 17.26 23.53 -0.97
N ILE A 53 16.11 23.06 -0.47
CA ILE A 53 14.81 23.20 -1.13
C ILE A 53 14.44 24.68 -1.32
N ASP A 54 14.53 25.49 -0.27
CA ASP A 54 14.23 26.94 -0.34
C ASP A 54 15.14 27.64 -1.37
N SER A 55 16.43 27.30 -1.37
CA SER A 55 17.40 27.84 -2.32
C SER A 55 17.10 27.42 -3.76
N ALA A 56 16.69 26.16 -3.98
CA ALA A 56 16.31 25.65 -5.29
C ALA A 56 15.07 26.36 -5.84
N ILE A 57 14.06 26.62 -5.00
CA ILE A 57 12.84 27.34 -5.40
C ILE A 57 13.18 28.79 -5.79
N LYS A 58 13.98 29.48 -4.98
CA LYS A 58 14.40 30.86 -5.25
C LYS A 58 15.23 30.97 -6.54
N ALA A 59 16.12 30.00 -6.78
CA ALA A 59 16.91 29.95 -8.01
C ALA A 59 16.07 29.78 -9.28
N ALA A 60 14.89 29.16 -9.17
CA ALA A 60 13.94 29.04 -10.28
C ALA A 60 13.12 30.32 -10.54
N GLY A 61 13.35 31.40 -9.77
CA GLY A 61 12.68 32.68 -9.95
C GLY A 61 11.22 32.72 -9.46
N VAL A 62 10.81 31.74 -8.65
CA VAL A 62 9.45 31.67 -8.12
C VAL A 62 9.36 32.40 -6.76
N ALA A 63 8.40 33.31 -6.64
CA ALA A 63 8.14 34.03 -5.40
C ALA A 63 7.35 33.16 -4.41
N VAL A 64 7.94 32.88 -3.24
CA VAL A 64 7.33 32.13 -2.15
C VAL A 64 6.70 33.10 -1.16
N LYS A 65 5.40 32.93 -0.85
CA LYS A 65 4.68 33.74 0.16
C LYS A 65 5.20 33.45 1.57
N ALA A 66 5.36 32.18 1.89
CA ALA A 66 5.87 31.70 3.16
C ALA A 66 6.55 30.35 2.95
N PHE A 67 7.64 30.12 3.68
CA PHE A 67 8.34 28.85 3.71
C PHE A 67 8.40 28.37 5.15
N GLU A 68 7.79 27.23 5.41
CA GLU A 68 7.70 26.64 6.74
C GLU A 68 8.42 25.30 6.75
N PHE A 69 9.26 25.08 7.77
CA PHE A 69 9.83 23.78 8.06
C PHE A 69 9.38 23.36 9.46
N LYS A 70 8.53 22.33 9.52
CA LYS A 70 7.97 21.82 10.77
C LYS A 70 7.87 20.30 10.71
N ASP A 71 8.24 19.64 11.80
CA ASP A 71 8.17 18.18 11.95
C ASP A 71 8.86 17.38 10.83
N GLY A 72 9.98 17.90 10.29
CA GLY A 72 10.69 17.24 9.20
C GLY A 72 9.99 17.34 7.84
N ARG A 73 9.07 18.29 7.68
CA ARG A 73 8.34 18.57 6.44
C ARG A 73 8.53 20.02 6.05
N VAL A 74 8.69 20.26 4.76
CA VAL A 74 8.68 21.59 4.17
C VAL A 74 7.30 21.87 3.60
N LEU A 75 6.80 23.07 3.85
CA LEU A 75 5.62 23.63 3.20
C LEU A 75 6.00 24.99 2.59
N ALA A 76 6.05 25.04 1.26
CA ALA A 76 6.26 26.28 0.51
C ALA A 76 4.93 26.80 0.00
N ARG A 77 4.45 27.93 0.52
CA ARG A 77 3.23 28.60 0.07
C ARG A 77 3.52 29.52 -1.10
N LEU A 78 2.68 29.48 -2.12
CA LEU A 78 2.90 30.11 -3.41
C LEU A 78 1.73 31.02 -3.76
N SER A 79 1.95 31.89 -4.74
CA SER A 79 0.98 32.92 -5.11
C SER A 79 -0.14 32.40 -6.00
N ASN A 80 0.13 31.35 -6.79
CA ASN A 80 -0.80 30.78 -7.76
C ASN A 80 -0.45 29.31 -8.05
N THR A 81 -1.36 28.60 -8.71
CA THR A 81 -1.23 27.18 -9.05
C THR A 81 -0.16 26.91 -10.11
N ASP A 82 0.11 27.85 -11.02
CA ASP A 82 1.14 27.65 -12.06
C ASP A 82 2.55 27.59 -11.45
N ASP A 83 2.84 28.48 -10.51
CA ASP A 83 4.07 28.49 -9.73
C ASP A 83 4.16 27.24 -8.83
N GLN A 84 3.02 26.77 -8.31
CA GLN A 84 2.93 25.51 -7.57
C GLN A 84 3.34 24.30 -8.41
N LEU A 85 2.81 24.18 -9.63
CA LEU A 85 3.16 23.11 -10.55
C LEU A 85 4.63 23.17 -10.96
N LYS A 86 5.14 24.37 -11.29
CA LYS A 86 6.56 24.55 -11.62
C LYS A 86 7.49 24.15 -10.48
N VAL A 87 7.18 24.58 -9.26
CA VAL A 87 7.97 24.22 -8.07
C VAL A 87 7.89 22.73 -7.79
N ALA A 88 6.71 22.12 -7.88
CA ALA A 88 6.55 20.70 -7.66
C ALA A 88 7.35 19.88 -8.69
N ASP A 89 7.30 20.24 -9.98
CA ASP A 89 8.05 19.55 -11.03
C ASP A 89 9.56 19.72 -10.86
N LEU A 90 10.03 20.93 -10.54
CA LEU A 90 11.44 21.20 -10.21
C LEU A 90 11.94 20.34 -9.04
N LEU A 91 11.16 20.30 -7.96
CA LEU A 91 11.56 19.58 -6.75
C LEU A 91 11.48 18.07 -6.95
N ARG A 92 10.55 17.55 -7.77
CA ARG A 92 10.53 16.12 -8.11
C ARG A 92 11.80 15.70 -8.85
N ASP A 93 12.21 16.49 -9.83
CA ASP A 93 13.42 16.21 -10.61
C ASP A 93 14.68 16.23 -9.73
N LYS A 94 14.77 17.20 -8.80
CA LYS A 94 15.94 17.33 -7.91
C LYS A 94 15.96 16.37 -6.73
N MET A 95 14.81 16.08 -6.12
CA MET A 95 14.74 15.34 -4.85
C MET A 95 14.67 13.81 -5.06
N GLY A 96 14.35 13.35 -6.26
CA GLY A 96 14.32 11.93 -6.62
C GLY A 96 13.34 11.12 -5.76
N ASN A 97 13.64 9.82 -5.60
CA ASN A 97 12.74 8.84 -4.98
C ASN A 97 12.81 8.76 -3.44
N ASP A 98 13.62 9.61 -2.80
CA ASP A 98 13.76 9.67 -1.35
C ASP A 98 12.76 10.62 -0.68
N TYR A 99 12.15 11.52 -1.44
CA TYR A 99 11.20 12.50 -0.93
C TYR A 99 9.90 12.49 -1.73
N THR A 100 8.79 12.62 -1.01
CA THR A 100 7.47 12.82 -1.62
C THR A 100 7.24 14.32 -1.79
N VAL A 101 7.05 14.73 -3.05
CA VAL A 101 6.68 16.10 -3.41
C VAL A 101 5.21 16.12 -3.79
N ALA A 102 4.38 16.63 -2.87
CA ALA A 102 2.92 16.68 -3.01
C ALA A 102 2.45 18.11 -3.27
N LEU A 103 1.45 18.24 -4.16
CA LEU A 103 0.68 19.46 -4.33
C LEU A 103 -0.33 19.53 -3.18
N ASN A 104 -0.32 20.62 -2.42
CA ASN A 104 -1.20 20.82 -1.28
C ASN A 104 -1.85 22.22 -1.33
N LEU A 105 -2.92 22.41 -0.58
CA LEU A 105 -3.58 23.69 -0.37
C LEU A 105 -3.53 24.00 1.13
N ALA A 106 -2.71 24.98 1.50
CA ALA A 106 -2.46 25.33 2.89
C ALA A 106 -3.52 26.35 3.37
N PRO A 107 -4.22 26.09 4.49
CA PRO A 107 -5.20 27.04 5.00
C PRO A 107 -4.53 28.36 5.39
N THR A 108 -5.17 29.48 5.06
CA THR A 108 -4.70 30.82 5.45
C THR A 108 -5.27 31.25 6.82
N THR A 109 -5.83 30.32 7.58
CA THR A 109 -6.38 30.56 8.92
C THR A 109 -5.29 31.07 9.86
N PRO A 110 -5.49 32.22 10.55
CA PRO A 110 -4.55 32.76 11.50
C PRO A 110 -4.20 31.78 12.63
N ALA A 111 -2.93 31.81 13.07
CA ALA A 111 -2.43 30.93 14.13
C ALA A 111 -3.21 31.04 15.46
N TRP A 112 -3.77 32.21 15.79
CA TRP A 112 -4.56 32.39 17.01
C TRP A 112 -5.90 31.65 16.97
N LEU A 113 -6.51 31.49 15.79
CA LEU A 113 -7.73 30.70 15.61
C LEU A 113 -7.41 29.19 15.70
N GLN A 114 -6.33 28.76 15.05
CA GLN A 114 -5.86 27.39 15.15
C GLN A 114 -5.47 27.01 16.60
N ALA A 115 -4.87 27.93 17.35
CA ALA A 115 -4.46 27.69 18.74
C ALA A 115 -5.63 27.40 19.70
N ILE A 116 -6.84 27.90 19.38
CA ILE A 116 -8.06 27.62 20.15
C ILE A 116 -8.85 26.43 19.59
N GLY A 117 -8.31 25.70 18.60
CA GLY A 117 -8.99 24.59 17.94
C GLY A 117 -10.10 25.02 16.98
N ALA A 118 -10.12 26.28 16.56
CA ALA A 118 -11.03 26.77 15.53
C ALA A 118 -10.43 26.46 14.15
N ASP A 119 -10.66 25.23 13.68
CA ASP A 119 -10.28 24.77 12.35
C ASP A 119 -11.38 25.05 11.31
N ALA A 120 -10.98 25.21 10.05
CA ALA A 120 -11.94 25.32 8.95
C ALA A 120 -12.65 23.98 8.73
N MET A 121 -13.92 24.06 8.29
CA MET A 121 -14.70 22.88 7.98
C MET A 121 -14.11 22.15 6.77
N TYR A 122 -14.08 20.81 6.83
CA TYR A 122 -13.69 20.00 5.69
C TYR A 122 -14.68 20.18 4.54
N LEU A 123 -14.16 20.67 3.42
CA LEU A 123 -14.91 20.82 2.19
C LEU A 123 -14.86 19.50 1.42
N GLY A 124 -16.03 18.95 1.10
CA GLY A 124 -16.15 17.78 0.23
C GLY A 124 -15.71 18.09 -1.20
N LEU A 125 -15.66 17.05 -2.03
CA LEU A 125 -15.23 17.12 -3.43
C LEU A 125 -15.94 18.22 -4.24
N ASP A 126 -17.25 18.40 -4.03
CA ASP A 126 -18.04 19.37 -4.79
C ASP A 126 -17.70 20.83 -4.44
N LEU A 127 -17.20 21.08 -3.22
CA LEU A 127 -16.86 22.41 -2.74
C LEU A 127 -15.37 22.74 -2.90
N ARG A 128 -14.49 21.73 -2.72
CA ARG A 128 -13.03 21.88 -2.81
C ARG A 128 -12.48 21.57 -4.20
N GLY A 129 -13.26 20.89 -5.04
CA GLY A 129 -12.75 20.22 -6.24
C GLY A 129 -11.87 19.01 -5.87
N GLY A 130 -11.40 18.30 -6.90
CA GLY A 130 -10.59 17.09 -6.73
C GLY A 130 -10.97 16.01 -7.74
N VAL A 131 -10.81 14.74 -7.33
CA VAL A 131 -11.14 13.59 -8.18
C VAL A 131 -12.00 12.55 -7.47
N HIS A 132 -12.90 11.95 -8.26
CA HIS A 132 -13.69 10.78 -7.89
C HIS A 132 -13.29 9.61 -8.80
N PHE A 133 -12.80 8.54 -8.21
CA PHE A 133 -12.51 7.29 -8.92
C PHE A 133 -13.48 6.20 -8.48
N LEU A 134 -14.02 5.49 -9.47
CA LEU A 134 -14.70 4.23 -9.27
C LEU A 134 -13.80 3.12 -9.80
N LEU A 135 -13.28 2.29 -8.92
CA LEU A 135 -12.38 1.18 -9.22
C LEU A 135 -13.12 -0.13 -9.07
N GLU A 136 -12.87 -1.08 -9.97
CA GLU A 136 -13.47 -2.42 -9.92
C GLU A 136 -12.38 -3.45 -9.62
N VAL A 137 -12.66 -4.33 -8.66
CA VAL A 137 -11.78 -5.44 -8.27
C VAL A 137 -12.05 -6.62 -9.20
N ASP A 138 -10.99 -7.21 -9.74
CA ASP A 138 -11.07 -8.42 -10.57
C ASP A 138 -11.38 -9.65 -9.69
N MET A 139 -12.68 -9.91 -9.54
CA MET A 139 -13.18 -11.01 -8.72
C MET A 139 -12.85 -12.39 -9.31
N ASP A 140 -12.80 -12.49 -10.65
CA ASP A 140 -12.50 -13.73 -11.33
C ASP A 140 -11.04 -14.11 -11.12
N ALA A 141 -10.13 -13.13 -11.16
CA ALA A 141 -8.73 -13.33 -10.82
C ALA A 141 -8.57 -13.75 -9.35
N ALA A 142 -9.28 -13.13 -8.41
CA ALA A 142 -9.23 -13.49 -6.99
C ALA A 142 -9.68 -14.95 -6.75
N VAL A 143 -10.78 -15.38 -7.38
CA VAL A 143 -11.26 -16.77 -7.30
C VAL A 143 -10.26 -17.73 -7.96
N LYS A 144 -9.76 -17.42 -9.17
CA LYS A 144 -8.76 -18.26 -9.85
C LYS A 144 -7.46 -18.42 -9.05
N GLN A 145 -7.03 -17.37 -8.35
CA GLN A 145 -5.86 -17.41 -7.47
C GLN A 145 -6.14 -18.28 -6.24
N ALA A 146 -7.34 -18.21 -5.67
CA ALA A 146 -7.75 -19.10 -4.59
C ALA A 146 -7.85 -20.57 -5.04
N GLU A 147 -8.35 -20.85 -6.25
CA GLU A 147 -8.35 -22.20 -6.83
C GLU A 147 -6.93 -22.76 -6.99
N GLU A 148 -5.98 -21.93 -7.45
CA GLU A 148 -4.58 -22.34 -7.57
C GLU A 148 -3.97 -22.67 -6.20
N ARG A 149 -4.25 -21.81 -5.21
CA ARG A 149 -3.87 -22.04 -3.82
C ARG A 149 -4.38 -23.38 -3.30
N TYR A 150 -5.68 -23.66 -3.41
CA TYR A 150 -6.25 -24.94 -2.97
C TYR A 150 -5.66 -26.13 -3.73
N ASN A 151 -5.49 -26.02 -5.05
CA ASN A 151 -4.87 -27.06 -5.88
C ASN A 151 -3.49 -27.45 -5.33
N ASP A 152 -2.69 -26.46 -4.95
CA ASP A 152 -1.37 -26.70 -4.40
C ASP A 152 -1.38 -27.21 -2.95
N ASP A 153 -2.28 -26.68 -2.12
CA ASP A 153 -2.47 -27.12 -0.73
C ASP A 153 -2.88 -28.61 -0.69
N ILE A 154 -3.78 -29.02 -1.60
CA ILE A 154 -4.20 -30.42 -1.73
C ILE A 154 -3.03 -31.32 -2.16
N ARG A 155 -2.23 -30.91 -3.16
CA ARG A 155 -1.03 -31.66 -3.57
C ARG A 155 -0.04 -31.84 -2.42
N LEU A 156 0.10 -30.83 -1.56
CA LEU A 156 0.96 -30.89 -0.40
C LEU A 156 0.38 -31.83 0.66
N ALA A 157 -0.90 -31.68 1.00
CA ALA A 157 -1.56 -32.50 2.02
C ALA A 157 -1.56 -33.99 1.64
N LEU A 158 -1.84 -34.32 0.37
CA LEU A 158 -1.74 -35.69 -0.16
C LEU A 158 -0.33 -36.28 0.03
N ARG A 159 0.72 -35.50 -0.22
CA ARG A 159 2.11 -35.95 -0.03
C ARG A 159 2.45 -36.16 1.45
N ASN A 160 1.98 -35.27 2.32
CA ASN A 160 2.24 -35.34 3.75
C ASN A 160 1.58 -36.57 4.40
N GLU A 161 0.32 -36.84 4.01
CA GLU A 161 -0.43 -38.02 4.48
C GLU A 161 -0.09 -39.31 3.71
N LYS A 162 0.89 -39.25 2.79
CA LYS A 162 1.36 -40.38 1.97
C LYS A 162 0.26 -41.04 1.13
N ILE A 163 -0.79 -40.28 0.79
CA ILE A 163 -1.87 -40.71 -0.10
C ILE A 163 -1.37 -40.66 -1.54
N ARG A 164 -1.46 -41.77 -2.27
CA ARG A 164 -0.88 -41.87 -3.62
C ARG A 164 -1.83 -41.28 -4.65
N TYR A 165 -1.35 -40.32 -5.43
CA TYR A 165 -2.11 -39.70 -6.52
C TYR A 165 -1.36 -39.74 -7.86
N GLN A 166 -2.12 -39.75 -8.95
CA GLN A 166 -1.62 -39.61 -10.32
C GLN A 166 -1.52 -38.14 -10.71
N SER A 167 -2.55 -37.35 -10.41
CA SER A 167 -2.60 -35.93 -10.78
C SER A 167 -3.56 -35.14 -9.89
N VAL A 168 -3.25 -33.85 -9.73
CA VAL A 168 -4.17 -32.84 -9.19
C VAL A 168 -4.15 -31.69 -10.19
N VAL A 169 -5.27 -31.41 -10.84
CA VAL A 169 -5.35 -30.43 -11.93
C VAL A 169 -6.58 -29.57 -11.76
N LYS A 170 -6.41 -28.26 -11.94
CA LYS A 170 -7.53 -27.32 -12.07
C LYS A 170 -8.10 -27.38 -13.48
N ASP A 171 -9.38 -27.70 -13.59
CA ASP A 171 -10.10 -27.74 -14.86
C ASP A 171 -11.56 -27.33 -14.66
N SER A 172 -12.02 -26.38 -15.47
CA SER A 172 -13.44 -25.99 -15.56
C SER A 172 -14.08 -25.57 -14.22
N GLY A 173 -13.33 -24.90 -13.34
CA GLY A 173 -13.80 -24.47 -12.01
C GLY A 173 -13.78 -25.59 -10.95
N TYR A 174 -13.17 -26.73 -11.27
CA TYR A 174 -12.95 -27.83 -10.34
C TYR A 174 -11.46 -28.09 -10.16
N ILE A 175 -11.09 -28.56 -8.98
CA ILE A 175 -9.81 -29.21 -8.71
C ILE A 175 -10.05 -30.71 -8.80
N LYS A 176 -9.59 -31.32 -9.89
CA LYS A 176 -9.74 -32.74 -10.18
C LYS A 176 -8.54 -33.49 -9.64
N VAL A 177 -8.80 -34.40 -8.71
CA VAL A 177 -7.80 -35.26 -8.09
C VAL A 177 -8.00 -36.67 -8.57
N LYS A 178 -6.97 -37.22 -9.23
CA LYS A 178 -6.92 -38.62 -9.65
C LYS A 178 -5.97 -39.38 -8.74
N LEU A 179 -6.49 -40.34 -8.01
CA LEU A 179 -5.75 -41.19 -7.08
C LEU A 179 -5.05 -42.33 -7.82
N LYS A 180 -4.02 -42.91 -7.21
CA LYS A 180 -3.30 -44.05 -7.82
C LYS A 180 -4.06 -45.36 -7.66
N ALA A 181 -4.80 -45.50 -6.55
CA ALA A 181 -5.63 -46.66 -6.27
C ALA A 181 -6.96 -46.21 -5.66
N ALA A 182 -8.03 -46.96 -5.91
CA ALA A 182 -9.37 -46.63 -5.41
C ALA A 182 -9.46 -46.75 -3.87
N GLU A 183 -8.60 -47.57 -3.25
CA GLU A 183 -8.59 -47.73 -1.78
C GLU A 183 -8.19 -46.44 -1.04
N ASP A 184 -7.34 -45.62 -1.67
CA ASP A 184 -6.86 -44.34 -1.13
C ASP A 184 -7.98 -43.28 -1.05
N LYS A 185 -9.13 -43.50 -1.71
CA LYS A 185 -10.25 -42.54 -1.75
C LYS A 185 -10.83 -42.26 -0.39
N SER A 186 -11.02 -43.29 0.43
CA SER A 186 -11.58 -43.14 1.79
C SER A 186 -10.69 -42.28 2.68
N ALA A 187 -9.37 -42.48 2.63
CA ALA A 187 -8.39 -41.67 3.34
C ALA A 187 -8.40 -40.21 2.83
N PHE A 188 -8.51 -40.01 1.52
CA PHE A 188 -8.58 -38.67 0.94
C PHE A 188 -9.86 -37.91 1.35
N LEU A 189 -11.02 -38.57 1.34
CA LEU A 189 -12.27 -37.96 1.81
C LEU A 189 -12.20 -37.58 3.29
N GLY A 190 -11.55 -38.40 4.12
CA GLY A 190 -11.28 -38.09 5.53
C GLY A 190 -10.41 -36.85 5.71
N LEU A 191 -9.35 -36.71 4.89
CA LEU A 191 -8.50 -35.53 4.86
C LEU A 191 -9.27 -34.26 4.49
N LEU A 192 -10.13 -34.33 3.47
CA LEU A 192 -10.93 -33.21 3.01
C LEU A 192 -11.91 -32.71 4.08
N GLY A 193 -12.60 -33.62 4.77
CA GLY A 193 -13.53 -33.25 5.86
C GLY A 193 -12.83 -32.61 7.08
N LYS A 194 -11.55 -32.91 7.28
CA LYS A 194 -10.75 -32.36 8.37
C LYS A 194 -10.19 -30.98 8.03
N ASP A 195 -9.48 -30.89 6.91
CA ASP A 195 -8.60 -29.74 6.61
C ASP A 195 -9.15 -28.83 5.48
N PHE A 196 -10.12 -29.30 4.69
CA PHE A 196 -10.63 -28.60 3.50
C PHE A 196 -12.17 -28.46 3.49
N ARG A 197 -12.75 -28.04 4.62
CA ARG A 197 -14.21 -27.86 4.77
C ARG A 197 -14.83 -26.83 3.85
N ALA A 198 -14.02 -25.96 3.26
CA ALA A 198 -14.43 -24.92 2.33
C ALA A 198 -14.63 -25.44 0.89
N LEU A 199 -14.41 -26.74 0.65
CA LEU A 199 -14.53 -27.37 -0.66
C LEU A 199 -15.71 -28.36 -0.67
N ASP A 200 -16.59 -28.21 -1.66
CA ASP A 200 -17.60 -29.20 -2.00
C ASP A 200 -16.97 -30.37 -2.76
N VAL A 201 -17.32 -31.58 -2.34
CA VAL A 201 -16.81 -32.82 -2.94
C VAL A 201 -17.84 -33.39 -3.90
N THR A 202 -17.43 -33.61 -5.14
CA THR A 202 -18.19 -34.34 -6.14
C THR A 202 -17.46 -35.62 -6.49
N GLU A 203 -18.16 -36.75 -6.41
CA GLU A 203 -17.63 -38.05 -6.79
C GLU A 203 -18.10 -38.40 -8.21
N PRO A 204 -17.23 -38.27 -9.23
CA PRO A 204 -17.56 -38.71 -10.58
C PRO A 204 -17.68 -40.26 -10.63
N PRO A 205 -18.20 -40.83 -11.74
CA PRO A 205 -18.33 -42.29 -11.90
C PRO A 205 -17.01 -43.07 -11.81
N ALA A 206 -15.88 -42.41 -12.08
CA ALA A 206 -14.56 -43.00 -11.94
C ALA A 206 -14.21 -43.18 -10.45
N GLN A 207 -13.94 -44.43 -10.05
CA GLN A 207 -13.71 -44.78 -8.65
C GLN A 207 -12.39 -44.22 -8.09
N ASP A 208 -11.44 -43.86 -8.95
CA ASP A 208 -10.14 -43.29 -8.60
C ASP A 208 -10.11 -41.75 -8.69
N GLU A 209 -11.26 -41.10 -8.90
CA GLU A 209 -11.32 -39.65 -9.10
C GLU A 209 -12.24 -38.96 -8.09
N VAL A 210 -11.84 -37.75 -7.69
CA VAL A 210 -12.59 -36.86 -6.80
C VAL A 210 -12.48 -35.44 -7.36
N TRP A 211 -13.62 -34.77 -7.53
CA TRP A 211 -13.67 -33.39 -8.00
C TRP A 211 -14.02 -32.48 -6.82
N LEU A 212 -13.28 -31.39 -6.69
CA LEU A 212 -13.46 -30.44 -5.60
C LEU A 212 -13.81 -29.09 -6.19
N LYS A 213 -14.78 -28.40 -5.58
CA LYS A 213 -15.16 -27.04 -5.96
C LYS A 213 -15.19 -26.17 -4.72
N ILE A 214 -14.75 -24.92 -4.84
CA ILE A 214 -14.89 -23.97 -3.74
C ILE A 214 -16.39 -23.76 -3.46
N THR A 215 -16.77 -23.84 -2.19
CA THR A 215 -18.18 -23.62 -1.78
C THR A 215 -18.61 -22.18 -2.12
N GLU A 216 -19.90 -21.96 -2.38
CA GLU A 216 -20.42 -20.60 -2.62
C GLU A 216 -20.17 -19.65 -1.43
N HIS A 217 -20.12 -20.20 -0.21
CA HIS A 217 -19.81 -19.43 0.98
C HIS A 217 -18.36 -18.94 0.96
N GLU A 218 -17.41 -19.84 0.70
CA GLU A 218 -15.98 -19.49 0.62
C GLU A 218 -15.71 -18.54 -0.56
N GLU A 219 -16.35 -18.74 -1.73
CA GLU A 219 -16.23 -17.80 -2.85
C GLU A 219 -16.65 -16.37 -2.46
N LYS A 220 -17.73 -16.22 -1.68
CA LYS A 220 -18.17 -14.90 -1.18
C LYS A 220 -17.16 -14.30 -0.21
N GLU A 221 -16.59 -15.09 0.69
CA GLU A 221 -15.57 -14.62 1.62
C GLU A 221 -14.27 -14.23 0.91
N ILE A 222 -13.83 -14.99 -0.09
CA ILE A 222 -12.70 -14.63 -0.97
C ILE A 222 -12.95 -13.28 -1.65
N LYS A 223 -14.15 -13.07 -2.23
CA LYS A 223 -14.51 -11.81 -2.89
C LYS A 223 -14.52 -10.63 -1.91
N LYS A 224 -15.11 -10.80 -0.72
CA LYS A 224 -15.09 -9.77 0.33
C LYS A 224 -13.66 -9.44 0.78
N PHE A 225 -12.84 -10.45 0.98
CA PHE A 225 -11.44 -10.29 1.36
C PHE A 225 -10.66 -9.54 0.28
N ALA A 226 -10.86 -9.86 -1.00
CA ALA A 226 -10.23 -9.16 -2.11
C ALA A 226 -10.57 -7.66 -2.13
N VAL A 227 -11.82 -7.28 -1.84
CA VAL A 227 -12.21 -5.86 -1.73
C VAL A 227 -11.55 -5.19 -0.53
N ALA A 228 -11.59 -5.83 0.65
CA ALA A 228 -10.98 -5.30 1.87
C ALA A 228 -9.46 -5.08 1.72
N GLN A 229 -8.77 -6.03 1.09
CA GLN A 229 -7.33 -5.96 0.85
C GLN A 229 -6.97 -4.83 -0.13
N ASN A 230 -7.72 -4.69 -1.23
CA ASN A 230 -7.52 -3.59 -2.17
C ASN A 230 -7.82 -2.24 -1.54
N MET A 231 -8.84 -2.13 -0.68
CA MET A 231 -9.15 -0.91 0.05
C MET A 231 -7.99 -0.47 0.97
N THR A 232 -7.37 -1.43 1.68
CA THR A 232 -6.18 -1.16 2.50
C THR A 232 -4.99 -0.71 1.65
N THR A 233 -4.79 -1.34 0.50
CA THR A 233 -3.74 -0.95 -0.46
C THR A 233 -3.95 0.47 -0.99
N LEU A 234 -5.20 0.83 -1.32
CA LEU A 234 -5.55 2.17 -1.79
C LEU A 234 -5.33 3.22 -0.71
N ARG A 235 -5.65 2.95 0.57
CA ARG A 235 -5.37 3.88 1.68
C ARG A 235 -3.89 4.28 1.73
N ASN A 236 -3.00 3.31 1.66
CA ASN A 236 -1.55 3.58 1.70
C ASN A 236 -1.09 4.43 0.51
N ARG A 237 -1.60 4.13 -0.69
CA ARG A 237 -1.28 4.89 -1.92
C ARG A 237 -1.77 6.32 -1.88
N VAL A 238 -2.92 6.55 -1.27
CA VAL A 238 -3.46 7.91 -1.16
C VAL A 238 -2.63 8.77 -0.20
N ASN A 239 -2.05 8.17 0.84
CA ASN A 239 -1.12 8.89 1.71
C ASN A 239 0.10 9.41 0.93
N GLU A 240 0.55 8.68 -0.10
CA GLU A 240 1.65 9.14 -0.98
C GLU A 240 1.28 10.34 -1.84
N LEU A 241 -0.01 10.55 -2.12
CA LEU A 241 -0.49 11.73 -2.82
C LEU A 241 -0.50 12.98 -1.93
N GLY A 242 -0.26 12.84 -0.62
CA GLY A 242 -0.27 13.94 0.35
C GLY A 242 -1.67 14.50 0.62
N VAL A 243 -2.71 13.72 0.33
CA VAL A 243 -4.11 14.10 0.58
C VAL A 243 -4.40 13.91 2.06
N ALA A 244 -4.82 14.97 2.73
CA ALA A 244 -5.05 14.95 4.18
C ALA A 244 -6.22 14.04 4.58
N GLU A 245 -7.30 14.00 3.80
CA GLU A 245 -8.55 13.32 4.18
C GLU A 245 -9.24 12.64 2.99
N PRO A 246 -8.78 11.44 2.60
CA PRO A 246 -9.40 10.70 1.50
C PRO A 246 -10.57 9.85 1.94
N VAL A 247 -11.62 9.79 1.11
CA VAL A 247 -12.75 8.89 1.34
C VAL A 247 -12.59 7.66 0.47
N ILE A 248 -12.30 6.52 1.10
CA ILE A 248 -12.20 5.22 0.44
C ILE A 248 -13.27 4.30 1.01
N GLN A 249 -14.24 3.94 0.18
CA GLN A 249 -15.40 3.15 0.59
C GLN A 249 -15.73 2.10 -0.45
N GLN A 250 -16.24 0.95 0.00
CA GLN A 250 -16.80 -0.05 -0.88
C GLN A 250 -18.13 0.45 -1.47
N GLN A 251 -18.31 0.29 -2.77
CA GLN A 251 -19.58 0.55 -3.47
C GLN A 251 -20.07 -0.75 -4.13
N GLY A 252 -21.14 -1.33 -3.61
CA GLY A 252 -21.64 -2.62 -4.09
C GLY A 252 -20.70 -3.78 -3.74
N GLU A 253 -20.76 -4.86 -4.52
CA GLU A 253 -20.04 -6.10 -4.18
C GLU A 253 -18.57 -6.09 -4.59
N ASN A 254 -18.21 -5.41 -5.70
CA ASN A 254 -16.88 -5.49 -6.29
C ASN A 254 -16.22 -4.15 -6.64
N ARG A 255 -16.82 -3.02 -6.26
CA ARG A 255 -16.25 -1.70 -6.57
C ARG A 255 -15.84 -0.95 -5.31
N ILE A 256 -14.85 -0.08 -5.50
CA ILE A 256 -14.31 0.80 -4.48
C ILE A 256 -14.38 2.23 -5.02
N VAL A 257 -15.05 3.10 -4.27
CA VAL A 257 -15.07 4.54 -4.49
C VAL A 257 -13.90 5.16 -3.76
N VAL A 258 -13.12 5.95 -4.47
CA VAL A 258 -12.02 6.76 -3.92
C VAL A 258 -12.29 8.21 -4.26
N GLN A 259 -12.46 9.04 -3.24
CA GLN A 259 -12.60 10.50 -3.40
C GLN A 259 -11.39 11.17 -2.79
N LEU A 260 -10.75 12.02 -3.59
CA LEU A 260 -9.56 12.77 -3.19
C LEU A 260 -9.83 14.27 -3.33
N PRO A 261 -10.39 14.91 -2.30
CA PRO A 261 -10.62 16.35 -2.28
C PRO A 261 -9.30 17.12 -2.37
N GLY A 262 -9.28 18.20 -3.15
CA GLY A 262 -8.11 19.07 -3.28
C GLY A 262 -6.95 18.50 -4.11
N VAL A 263 -7.06 17.29 -4.67
CA VAL A 263 -6.06 16.76 -5.61
C VAL A 263 -6.11 17.55 -6.91
N GLN A 264 -4.98 18.14 -7.27
CA GLN A 264 -4.85 18.94 -8.49
C GLN A 264 -4.39 18.10 -9.69
N ASP A 265 -3.55 17.08 -9.49
CA ASP A 265 -3.03 16.23 -10.57
C ASP A 265 -3.78 14.90 -10.65
N THR A 266 -4.80 14.88 -11.50
CA THR A 266 -5.70 13.72 -11.68
C THR A 266 -5.01 12.55 -12.40
N THR A 267 -4.09 12.84 -13.31
CA THR A 267 -3.35 11.83 -14.07
C THR A 267 -2.39 11.11 -13.13
N ARG A 268 -1.69 11.86 -12.30
CA ARG A 268 -0.78 11.30 -11.30
C ARG A 268 -1.52 10.46 -10.26
N ALA A 269 -2.67 10.95 -9.78
CA ALA A 269 -3.50 10.18 -8.86
C ALA A 269 -3.92 8.84 -9.48
N LYS A 270 -4.35 8.83 -10.74
CA LYS A 270 -4.70 7.59 -11.45
C LYS A 270 -3.52 6.62 -11.57
N GLU A 271 -2.31 7.12 -11.84
CA GLU A 271 -1.11 6.29 -11.96
C GLU A 271 -0.71 5.64 -10.63
N ILE A 272 -0.67 6.41 -9.55
CA ILE A 272 -0.32 5.91 -8.22
C ILE A 272 -1.35 4.87 -7.77
N LEU A 273 -2.65 5.16 -7.94
CA LEU A 273 -3.71 4.22 -7.58
C LEU A 273 -3.73 2.96 -8.45
N GLY A 274 -3.29 3.04 -9.71
CA GLY A 274 -3.28 1.92 -10.66
C GLY A 274 -1.99 1.08 -10.65
N THR A 275 -0.99 1.44 -9.84
CA THR A 275 0.27 0.70 -9.76
C THR A 275 0.04 -0.71 -9.17
N THR A 276 0.95 -1.65 -9.34
CA THR A 276 0.93 -2.93 -8.62
C THR A 276 2.20 -3.06 -7.80
N ALA A 277 2.06 -3.53 -6.56
CA ALA A 277 3.17 -3.80 -5.68
C ALA A 277 3.22 -5.31 -5.39
N THR A 278 4.42 -5.87 -5.31
CA THR A 278 4.64 -7.26 -4.94
C THR A 278 5.78 -7.36 -3.93
N LEU A 279 5.86 -8.50 -3.26
CA LEU A 279 6.91 -8.81 -2.30
C LEU A 279 7.78 -9.95 -2.82
N GLU A 280 9.07 -9.91 -2.51
CA GLU A 280 9.99 -11.03 -2.73
C GLU A 280 10.77 -11.33 -1.45
N TYR A 281 10.78 -12.58 -1.04
CA TYR A 281 11.61 -13.08 0.05
C TYR A 281 12.91 -13.63 -0.52
N ARG A 282 14.04 -13.19 0.02
CA ARG A 282 15.38 -13.54 -0.45
C ARG A 282 16.31 -13.76 0.76
N LEU A 283 17.29 -14.65 0.61
CA LEU A 283 18.35 -14.78 1.61
C LEU A 283 19.32 -13.60 1.50
N VAL A 284 19.78 -13.11 2.65
CA VAL A 284 20.89 -12.18 2.71
C VAL A 284 22.19 -12.95 2.43
N ASP A 285 23.01 -12.40 1.56
CA ASP A 285 24.35 -12.91 1.30
C ASP A 285 25.31 -12.34 2.34
N VAL A 286 25.67 -13.18 3.31
CA VAL A 286 26.62 -12.86 4.37
C VAL A 286 28.04 -13.37 4.05
N GLU A 287 28.22 -14.08 2.94
CA GLU A 287 29.49 -14.71 2.57
C GLU A 287 30.36 -13.76 1.75
N HIS A 288 29.74 -12.83 1.03
CA HIS A 288 30.43 -11.83 0.20
C HIS A 288 30.41 -10.43 0.82
N ASP A 289 31.42 -9.65 0.47
CA ASP A 289 31.58 -8.28 0.93
C ASP A 289 30.60 -7.34 0.19
N VAL A 290 29.73 -6.67 0.95
CA VAL A 290 28.77 -5.70 0.43
C VAL A 290 29.46 -4.49 -0.21
N GLN A 291 30.66 -4.10 0.25
CA GLN A 291 31.37 -2.92 -0.26
C GLN A 291 31.83 -3.13 -1.70
N LYS A 292 32.31 -4.33 -2.03
CA LYS A 292 32.64 -4.68 -3.43
C LYS A 292 31.44 -4.58 -4.36
N ALA A 293 30.24 -4.90 -3.85
CA ALA A 293 29.01 -4.75 -4.61
C ALA A 293 28.63 -3.27 -4.80
N VAL A 294 28.84 -2.42 -3.78
CA VAL A 294 28.67 -0.96 -3.87
C VAL A 294 29.63 -0.35 -4.88
N ASP A 295 30.88 -0.85 -4.94
CA ASP A 295 31.89 -0.48 -5.93
C ASP A 295 31.60 -1.01 -7.36
N GLY A 296 30.40 -1.55 -7.60
CA GLY A 296 29.94 -1.99 -8.91
C GLY A 296 30.32 -3.43 -9.28
N HIS A 297 30.84 -4.22 -8.34
CA HIS A 297 31.29 -5.60 -8.59
C HIS A 297 30.54 -6.61 -7.70
N PRO A 298 29.20 -6.74 -7.81
CA PRO A 298 28.45 -7.74 -7.07
C PRO A 298 28.80 -9.17 -7.54
N PRO A 299 28.82 -10.16 -6.63
CA PRO A 299 28.93 -11.57 -7.01
C PRO A 299 27.82 -12.00 -7.96
N VAL A 300 28.10 -12.93 -8.87
CA VAL A 300 27.12 -13.42 -9.87
C VAL A 300 25.87 -14.02 -9.22
N SER A 301 26.01 -14.63 -8.04
CA SER A 301 24.92 -15.23 -7.26
C SER A 301 24.02 -14.20 -6.57
N SER A 302 24.44 -12.94 -6.51
CA SER A 302 23.88 -11.95 -5.59
C SER A 302 23.58 -10.63 -6.31
N ARG A 303 22.79 -9.78 -5.68
CA ARG A 303 22.47 -8.45 -6.18
C ARG A 303 22.41 -7.48 -5.01
N LEU A 304 22.94 -6.28 -5.24
CA LEU A 304 22.87 -5.19 -4.28
C LEU A 304 21.45 -4.60 -4.26
N TYR A 305 20.93 -4.42 -3.06
CA TYR A 305 19.71 -3.69 -2.76
C TYR A 305 20.01 -2.63 -1.71
N TYR A 306 19.03 -1.75 -1.49
CA TYR A 306 19.06 -0.77 -0.41
C TYR A 306 17.79 -0.89 0.43
N ASP A 307 17.92 -0.71 1.74
CA ASP A 307 16.77 -0.58 2.63
C ASP A 307 16.15 0.83 2.58
N LYS A 308 15.17 1.08 3.46
CA LYS A 308 14.51 2.39 3.54
C LYS A 308 15.46 3.49 4.03
N GLU A 309 16.46 3.13 4.80
CA GLU A 309 17.47 4.02 5.36
C GLU A 309 18.64 4.25 4.38
N GLY A 310 18.65 3.55 3.24
CA GLY A 310 19.68 3.64 2.21
C GLY A 310 20.92 2.80 2.52
N GLN A 311 20.85 1.88 3.48
CA GLN A 311 21.94 0.96 3.77
C GLN A 311 22.00 -0.12 2.69
N PRO A 312 23.21 -0.40 2.16
CA PRO A 312 23.39 -1.45 1.16
C PRO A 312 23.21 -2.83 1.79
N ILE A 313 22.42 -3.67 1.15
CA ILE A 313 22.17 -5.05 1.56
C ILE A 313 22.38 -5.96 0.37
N LEU A 314 23.28 -6.93 0.50
CA LEU A 314 23.54 -7.92 -0.52
C LEU A 314 22.56 -9.08 -0.36
N LEU A 315 21.77 -9.36 -1.39
CA LEU A 315 20.80 -10.44 -1.39
C LEU A 315 21.10 -11.46 -2.48
N ASN A 316 20.83 -12.72 -2.19
CA ASN A 316 20.88 -13.78 -3.20
C ASN A 316 19.86 -13.49 -4.32
N ARG A 317 20.27 -13.79 -5.56
CA ARG A 317 19.41 -13.62 -6.74
C ARG A 317 18.22 -14.57 -6.74
N GLN A 318 18.34 -15.72 -6.08
CA GLN A 318 17.27 -16.70 -5.95
C GLN A 318 16.14 -16.15 -5.06
N ILE A 319 14.93 -16.12 -5.61
CA ILE A 319 13.72 -15.78 -4.86
C ILE A 319 13.20 -17.03 -4.16
N ILE A 320 12.89 -16.91 -2.88
CA ILE A 320 12.36 -18.00 -2.06
C ILE A 320 10.86 -18.11 -2.28
N VAL A 321 10.17 -17.00 -2.03
CA VAL A 321 8.72 -16.85 -2.07
C VAL A 321 8.40 -15.45 -2.59
N THR A 322 7.33 -15.35 -3.36
CA THR A 322 6.80 -14.10 -3.95
C THR A 322 5.44 -13.75 -3.35
N GLY A 323 5.02 -12.49 -3.51
CA GLY A 323 3.78 -11.98 -2.90
C GLY A 323 2.50 -12.71 -3.33
N ASP A 324 2.46 -13.31 -4.51
CA ASP A 324 1.35 -14.16 -4.99
C ASP A 324 1.19 -15.47 -4.19
N GLN A 325 2.22 -15.86 -3.43
CA GLN A 325 2.21 -17.02 -2.55
C GLN A 325 1.81 -16.68 -1.11
N ILE A 326 1.55 -15.39 -0.80
CA ILE A 326 1.01 -14.92 0.48
C ILE A 326 -0.52 -15.05 0.43
N VAL A 327 -1.10 -15.69 1.44
CA VAL A 327 -2.55 -15.96 1.51
C VAL A 327 -3.25 -15.11 2.55
N ASP A 328 -2.51 -14.67 3.57
CA ASP A 328 -3.01 -13.78 4.61
C ASP A 328 -1.87 -12.94 5.17
N ALA A 329 -2.19 -11.74 5.61
CA ALA A 329 -1.27 -10.82 6.26
C ALA A 329 -2.02 -10.05 7.35
N SER A 330 -1.60 -10.21 8.60
CA SER A 330 -2.21 -9.52 9.74
C SER A 330 -1.18 -8.76 10.55
N SER A 331 -1.56 -7.57 11.02
CA SER A 331 -0.76 -6.81 11.97
C SER A 331 -1.10 -7.23 13.39
N GLY A 332 -0.10 -7.43 14.24
CA GLY A 332 -0.29 -7.72 15.65
C GLY A 332 0.92 -7.31 16.48
N MET A 333 1.01 -7.83 17.71
CA MET A 333 2.21 -7.71 18.54
C MET A 333 2.94 -9.06 18.55
N ASP A 334 4.26 -9.02 18.47
CA ASP A 334 5.11 -10.19 18.70
C ASP A 334 5.15 -10.57 20.19
N GLN A 335 5.89 -11.63 20.53
CA GLN A 335 6.02 -12.10 21.91
C GLN A 335 6.74 -11.10 22.82
N ASP A 336 7.48 -10.15 22.25
CA ASP A 336 8.19 -9.10 22.97
C ASP A 336 7.36 -7.80 23.09
N GLY A 337 6.10 -7.83 22.64
CA GLY A 337 5.19 -6.67 22.65
C GLY A 337 5.49 -5.63 21.59
N ARG A 338 6.31 -5.94 20.57
CA ARG A 338 6.61 -5.05 19.45
C ARG A 338 5.61 -5.29 18.33
N ALA A 339 5.27 -4.23 17.59
CA ALA A 339 4.41 -4.36 16.43
C ALA A 339 5.06 -5.26 15.35
N ALA A 340 4.33 -6.25 14.86
CA ALA A 340 4.79 -7.22 13.89
C ALA A 340 3.72 -7.49 12.81
N VAL A 341 4.18 -7.97 11.66
CA VAL A 341 3.31 -8.42 10.57
C VAL A 341 3.45 -9.93 10.44
N PHE A 342 2.33 -10.63 10.65
CA PHE A 342 2.22 -12.07 10.48
C PHE A 342 1.79 -12.38 9.06
N ILE A 343 2.58 -13.19 8.36
CA ILE A 343 2.33 -13.57 6.97
C ILE A 343 2.06 -15.06 6.92
N SER A 344 0.93 -15.42 6.31
CA SER A 344 0.60 -16.81 6.00
C SER A 344 0.91 -17.07 4.54
N LEU A 345 1.61 -18.18 4.27
CA LEU A 345 1.93 -18.62 2.90
C LEU A 345 1.00 -19.76 2.47
N ASN A 346 0.76 -19.89 1.17
CA ASN A 346 0.15 -21.11 0.63
C ASN A 346 1.09 -22.30 0.76
N GLY A 347 0.60 -23.52 0.52
CA GLY A 347 1.35 -24.76 0.67
C GLY A 347 2.65 -24.79 -0.14
N VAL A 348 2.66 -24.25 -1.38
CA VAL A 348 3.90 -24.17 -2.17
C VAL A 348 4.90 -23.22 -1.53
N GLY A 349 4.45 -22.01 -1.16
CA GLY A 349 5.26 -20.99 -0.52
C GLY A 349 5.83 -21.51 0.80
N ALA A 350 4.99 -22.13 1.63
CA ALA A 350 5.39 -22.75 2.89
C ALA A 350 6.40 -23.87 2.70
N ALA A 351 6.22 -24.75 1.71
CA ALA A 351 7.18 -25.84 1.43
C ALA A 351 8.51 -25.31 0.89
N LYS A 352 8.50 -24.32 -0.01
CA LYS A 352 9.72 -23.65 -0.50
C LYS A 352 10.45 -22.95 0.64
N MET A 353 9.72 -22.17 1.44
CA MET A 353 10.24 -21.47 2.59
C MET A 353 10.86 -22.45 3.58
N GLY A 354 10.11 -23.47 4.02
CA GLY A 354 10.57 -24.47 4.98
C GLY A 354 11.80 -25.24 4.52
N LYS A 355 11.85 -25.67 3.25
CA LYS A 355 13.03 -26.36 2.69
C LYS A 355 14.26 -25.44 2.72
N LEU A 356 14.08 -24.18 2.37
CA LEU A 356 15.20 -23.25 2.28
C LEU A 356 15.67 -22.80 3.67
N THR A 357 14.76 -22.52 4.61
CA THR A 357 15.11 -22.13 5.98
C THR A 357 15.75 -23.29 6.73
N GLN A 358 15.31 -24.54 6.51
CA GLN A 358 15.94 -25.73 7.11
C GLN A 358 17.44 -25.84 6.77
N ALA A 359 17.83 -25.48 5.55
CA ALA A 359 19.23 -25.49 5.11
C ALA A 359 20.01 -24.22 5.49
N ASN A 360 19.34 -23.17 5.97
CA ASN A 360 19.90 -21.84 6.19
C ASN A 360 19.53 -21.28 7.57
N ILE A 361 19.45 -22.13 8.60
CA ILE A 361 19.12 -21.73 9.97
C ILE A 361 20.16 -20.70 10.47
N GLY A 362 19.67 -19.59 11.02
CA GLY A 362 20.51 -18.51 11.54
C GLY A 362 21.10 -17.59 10.45
N LYS A 363 20.82 -17.84 9.16
CA LYS A 363 21.15 -16.89 8.09
C LYS A 363 20.01 -15.89 7.91
N PRO A 364 20.30 -14.58 7.84
CA PRO A 364 19.27 -13.58 7.69
C PRO A 364 18.53 -13.67 6.35
N MET A 365 17.27 -13.30 6.38
CA MET A 365 16.35 -13.23 5.25
C MET A 365 15.80 -11.82 5.13
N ALA A 366 15.72 -11.34 3.89
CA ALA A 366 15.19 -10.04 3.57
C ALA A 366 13.86 -10.14 2.82
N VAL A 367 13.00 -9.15 3.06
CA VAL A 367 11.79 -8.90 2.29
C VAL A 367 12.02 -7.68 1.41
N VAL A 368 11.93 -7.88 0.10
CA VAL A 368 12.03 -6.82 -0.91
C VAL A 368 10.63 -6.42 -1.33
N PHE A 369 10.28 -5.15 -1.13
CA PHE A 369 9.11 -4.52 -1.70
C PHE A 369 9.43 -4.03 -3.11
N ILE A 370 8.62 -4.46 -4.06
CA ILE A 370 8.76 -4.13 -5.48
C ILE A 370 7.53 -3.38 -5.93
N GLU A 371 7.74 -2.21 -6.50
CA GLU A 371 6.68 -1.36 -7.02
C GLU A 371 7.08 -0.82 -8.40
N TYR A 372 6.11 -0.71 -9.31
CA TYR A 372 6.32 -0.11 -10.61
C TYR A 372 5.85 1.33 -10.63
N LYS A 373 6.77 2.29 -10.44
CA LYS A 373 6.42 3.72 -10.51
C LYS A 373 6.45 4.19 -11.95
N VAL A 374 5.42 4.93 -12.35
CA VAL A 374 5.44 5.68 -13.60
C VAL A 374 6.04 7.05 -13.30
N GLU A 375 7.11 7.43 -13.97
CA GLU A 375 7.65 8.78 -13.94
C GLU A 375 7.45 9.44 -15.30
N THR A 376 7.02 10.69 -15.31
CA THR A 376 7.01 11.50 -16.53
C THR A 376 8.30 12.31 -16.55
N ARG A 377 9.18 12.01 -17.50
CA ARG A 377 10.43 12.76 -17.72
C ARG A 377 10.32 13.57 -19.00
N ILE A 378 10.93 14.75 -19.01
CA ILE A 378 11.05 15.56 -20.23
C ILE A 378 12.31 15.09 -20.96
N VAL A 379 12.13 14.45 -22.11
CA VAL A 379 13.25 14.03 -22.97
C VAL A 379 13.12 14.81 -24.27
N ASN A 380 14.11 15.64 -24.58
CA ASN A 380 14.13 16.49 -25.79
C ASN A 380 12.92 17.44 -25.91
N GLY A 381 12.38 17.93 -24.80
CA GLY A 381 11.22 18.84 -24.79
C GLY A 381 9.85 18.14 -24.86
N GLU A 382 9.81 16.82 -25.01
CA GLU A 382 8.58 16.03 -24.98
C GLU A 382 8.43 15.29 -23.64
N LYS A 383 7.19 15.22 -23.14
CA LYS A 383 6.85 14.45 -21.93
C LYS A 383 6.77 12.97 -22.29
N VAL A 384 7.78 12.19 -21.90
CA VAL A 384 7.83 10.74 -22.08
C VAL A 384 7.57 10.04 -20.75
N ARG A 385 6.68 9.04 -20.77
CA ARG A 385 6.38 8.22 -19.60
C ARG A 385 7.36 7.05 -19.51
N HIS A 386 8.09 6.97 -18.41
CA HIS A 386 8.98 5.86 -18.11
C HIS A 386 8.42 5.05 -16.95
N LYS A 387 8.32 3.73 -17.11
CA LYS A 387 8.01 2.82 -16.00
C LYS A 387 9.33 2.42 -15.35
N GLU A 388 9.52 2.83 -14.12
CA GLU A 388 10.66 2.48 -13.29
C GLU A 388 10.26 1.41 -12.28
N LYS A 389 11.06 0.33 -12.20
CA LYS A 389 10.92 -0.69 -11.17
C LYS A 389 11.66 -0.23 -9.93
N VAL A 390 10.94 0.13 -8.88
CA VAL A 390 11.49 0.53 -7.59
C VAL A 390 11.52 -0.70 -6.69
N GLU A 391 12.69 -1.01 -6.13
CA GLU A 391 12.91 -2.18 -5.30
C GLU A 391 13.61 -1.73 -4.02
N LYS A 392 12.98 -1.98 -2.87
CA LYS A 392 13.51 -1.59 -1.55
C LYS A 392 13.40 -2.73 -0.57
N VAL A 393 14.45 -2.95 0.24
CA VAL A 393 14.37 -3.88 1.37
C VAL A 393 13.55 -3.22 2.48
N ILE A 394 12.49 -3.88 2.92
CA ILE A 394 11.58 -3.34 3.95
C ILE A 394 11.74 -4.03 5.30
N SER A 395 12.41 -5.18 5.33
CA SER A 395 12.67 -5.94 6.54
C SER A 395 13.84 -6.90 6.31
N VAL A 396 14.68 -7.07 7.32
CA VAL A 396 15.67 -8.15 7.42
C VAL A 396 15.47 -8.83 8.77
N ALA A 397 15.25 -10.14 8.77
CA ALA A 397 15.02 -10.95 9.96
C ALA A 397 15.92 -12.19 9.93
N THR A 398 16.28 -12.72 11.09
CA THR A 398 17.16 -13.90 11.23
C THR A 398 16.39 -15.10 11.75
#